data_AF-A0A5S3X5M7-F1
#
_entry.id   AF-A0A5S3X5M7-F1
#
_cell.length_a   1.000
_cell.length_b   1.000
_cell.length_c   1.000
_cell.angle_alpha   90.00
_cell.angle_beta   90.00
_cell.angle_gamma   90.00
#
_symmetry.space_group_name_H-M   'P 1'
#
loop_
_entity.id
_entity.type
_entity.pdbx_description
1 polymer ?
#
loop_
_entity_poly.entity_id
_entity_poly.type
_entity_poly.pdbx_seq_one_letter_code
_entity_poly.pdbx_strand_id
1 'polypeptide(L)'
;MKVKIESYIGVLIFFLFFSSFTFACKPCSEDVSVYIVKQRKPVFDKPYSSRERNGYVTFKADIGHFKVSNVKIIELYPEDIPLSVVEEMILKTQYKLISNRSGHIACDSKSQELSFVFRLPL
;
A
#
# COMPACT_ATOMS: atom_id res chain seq x y z
N MET A 1 -4.74 -63.53 -25.18
CA MET A 1 -4.13 -62.52 -24.29
C MET A 1 -4.91 -61.21 -24.48
N LYS A 2 -5.99 -61.02 -23.71
CA LYS A 2 -6.86 -59.82 -23.80
C LYS A 2 -6.31 -58.77 -22.83
N VAL A 3 -5.65 -57.74 -23.37
CA VAL A 3 -5.14 -56.63 -22.58
C VAL A 3 -6.30 -55.72 -22.20
N LYS A 4 -6.39 -55.43 -20.90
CA LYS A 4 -7.46 -54.73 -20.18
C LYS A 4 -7.37 -53.23 -20.47
N ILE A 5 -7.96 -52.78 -21.59
CA ILE A 5 -7.98 -51.38 -22.05
C ILE A 5 -9.31 -50.72 -21.60
N GLU A 6 -9.59 -50.69 -20.29
CA GLU A 6 -10.78 -49.97 -19.79
C GLU A 6 -10.48 -49.13 -18.54
N SER A 7 -9.35 -49.35 -17.87
CA SER A 7 -9.08 -48.73 -16.57
C SER A 7 -8.31 -47.39 -16.62
N TYR A 8 -7.81 -46.98 -17.79
CA TYR A 8 -6.96 -45.78 -17.92
C TYR A 8 -7.69 -44.51 -18.33
N ILE A 9 -8.89 -44.64 -18.94
CA ILE A 9 -9.67 -43.50 -19.42
C ILE A 9 -10.27 -42.71 -18.24
N GLY A 10 -10.73 -43.41 -17.20
CA GLY A 10 -11.30 -42.78 -16.00
C GLY A 10 -10.32 -41.92 -15.21
N VAL A 11 -9.04 -42.33 -15.15
CA VAL A 11 -7.98 -41.58 -14.44
C VAL A 11 -7.59 -40.32 -15.21
N LEU A 12 -7.53 -40.41 -16.54
CA LEU A 12 -7.16 -39.28 -17.41
C LEU A 12 -8.23 -38.18 -17.41
N ILE A 13 -9.51 -38.55 -17.36
CA ILE A 13 -10.61 -37.61 -17.22
C ILE A 13 -10.59 -36.95 -15.84
N PHE A 14 -10.29 -37.70 -14.77
CA PHE A 14 -10.19 -37.15 -13.42
C PHE A 14 -9.09 -36.08 -13.32
N PHE A 15 -7.91 -36.29 -13.92
CA PHE A 15 -6.82 -35.30 -13.91
C PHE A 15 -7.15 -33.99 -14.66
N LEU A 16 -8.00 -34.02 -15.68
CA LEU A 16 -8.43 -32.81 -16.42
C LEU A 16 -9.35 -31.90 -15.59
N PHE A 17 -10.08 -32.45 -14.61
CA PHE A 17 -10.98 -31.66 -13.75
C PHE A 17 -10.28 -30.98 -12.56
N PHE A 18 -9.07 -31.43 -12.17
CA PHE A 18 -8.32 -30.80 -11.07
C PHE A 18 -7.45 -29.61 -11.51
N SER A 19 -7.23 -29.39 -12.82
CA SER A 19 -6.42 -28.26 -13.30
C SER A 19 -7.19 -26.94 -13.41
N SER A 20 -8.51 -26.92 -13.24
CA SER A 20 -9.34 -25.71 -13.34
C SER A 20 -9.28 -24.79 -12.12
N PHE A 21 -8.54 -25.16 -11.07
CA PHE A 21 -8.18 -24.25 -9.98
C PHE A 21 -6.87 -23.50 -10.28
N THR A 22 -6.66 -23.08 -11.52
CA THR A 22 -5.74 -21.95 -11.77
C THR A 22 -6.40 -20.73 -11.14
N PHE A 23 -6.00 -20.38 -9.91
CA PHE A 23 -6.28 -19.07 -9.34
C PHE A 23 -5.91 -18.03 -10.41
N ALA A 24 -6.91 -17.40 -11.01
CA ALA A 24 -6.71 -16.39 -12.04
C ALA A 24 -6.10 -15.15 -11.36
N CYS A 25 -4.78 -15.16 -11.16
CA CYS A 25 -4.04 -14.01 -10.68
C CYS A 25 -4.12 -12.93 -11.74
N LYS A 26 -4.67 -11.78 -11.37
CA LYS A 26 -4.56 -10.59 -12.22
C LYS A 26 -3.09 -10.14 -12.24
N PRO A 27 -2.53 -9.81 -13.41
CA PRO A 27 -1.19 -9.22 -13.48
C PRO A 27 -1.15 -7.90 -12.69
N CYS A 28 -0.01 -7.56 -12.09
CA CYS A 28 0.15 -6.26 -11.45
C CYS A 28 0.60 -5.19 -12.47
N SER A 29 0.24 -3.93 -12.23
CA SER A 29 0.60 -2.77 -13.04
C SER A 29 1.40 -1.78 -12.21
N GLU A 30 2.51 -1.29 -12.76
CA GLU A 30 3.32 -0.22 -12.16
C GLU A 30 2.70 1.17 -12.36
N ASP A 31 1.78 1.31 -13.33
CA ASP A 31 0.93 2.50 -13.47
C ASP A 31 -0.14 2.47 -12.37
N VAL A 32 0.14 3.20 -11.29
CA VAL A 32 -0.60 3.20 -10.03
C VAL A 32 -0.80 4.63 -9.53
N SER A 33 -2.02 4.92 -9.08
CA SER A 33 -2.35 6.12 -8.33
C SER A 33 -2.47 5.82 -6.84
N VAL A 34 -1.85 6.66 -6.00
CA VAL A 34 -1.88 6.56 -4.54
C VAL A 34 -2.97 7.49 -4.00
N TYR A 35 -3.89 6.92 -3.21
CA TYR A 35 -4.95 7.67 -2.53
C TYR A 35 -4.79 7.58 -1.02
N ILE A 36 -5.06 8.68 -0.33
CA ILE A 36 -5.10 8.73 1.12
C ILE A 36 -6.54 8.44 1.55
N VAL A 37 -6.77 7.26 2.13
CA VAL A 37 -8.09 6.87 2.63
C VAL A 37 -8.38 7.56 3.95
N LYS A 38 -7.39 7.58 4.85
CA LYS A 38 -7.51 8.19 6.17
C LYS A 38 -6.15 8.63 6.68
N GLN A 39 -5.95 9.94 6.73
CA GLN A 39 -4.75 10.52 7.33
C GLN A 39 -4.76 10.32 8.84
N ARG A 40 -3.66 9.82 9.38
CA ARG A 40 -3.45 9.74 10.83
C ARG A 40 -3.20 11.16 11.37
N LYS A 41 -3.63 11.42 12.61
CA LYS A 41 -3.27 12.65 13.32
C LYS A 41 -1.91 12.47 14.01
N PRO A 42 -1.08 13.52 14.13
CA PRO A 42 0.14 13.44 14.91
C PRO A 42 -0.21 13.11 16.38
N VAL A 43 0.63 12.31 17.02
CA VAL A 43 0.54 11.99 18.45
C VAL A 43 1.85 12.40 19.09
N PHE A 44 1.78 13.23 20.12
CA PHE A 44 2.95 13.75 20.81
C PHE A 44 3.07 13.07 22.17
N ASP A 45 4.16 12.34 22.40
CA ASP A 45 4.41 11.65 23.67
C ASP A 45 4.76 12.60 24.82
N LYS A 46 5.27 13.80 24.46
CA LYS A 46 5.58 14.88 25.39
C LYS A 46 4.65 16.06 25.11
N PRO A 47 4.41 16.95 26.10
CA PRO A 47 3.70 18.20 25.86
C PRO A 47 4.35 18.96 24.69
N TYR A 48 3.55 19.22 23.66
CA TYR A 48 3.91 20.03 22.52
C TYR A 48 2.81 21.08 22.33
N SER A 49 3.20 22.31 22.08
CA SER A 49 2.31 23.43 21.78
C SER A 49 2.94 24.20 20.63
N SER A 50 2.16 24.45 19.59
CA SER A 50 2.59 25.30 18.48
C SER A 50 1.85 26.63 18.51
N ARG A 51 2.54 27.68 18.06
CA ARG A 51 1.87 28.95 17.73
C ARG A 51 0.96 28.80 16.51
N GLU A 52 1.28 27.83 15.65
CA GLU A 52 0.51 27.53 14.46
C GLU A 52 -0.59 26.52 14.75
N ARG A 53 -1.75 26.75 14.15
CA ARG A 53 -2.88 25.80 14.28
C ARG A 53 -2.70 24.55 13.41
N ASN A 54 -1.93 24.67 12.33
CA ASN A 54 -1.72 23.61 11.36
C ASN A 54 -0.23 23.39 11.11
N GLY A 55 0.13 22.13 10.91
CA GLY A 55 1.41 21.70 10.39
C GLY A 55 1.27 21.16 8.97
N TYR A 56 2.38 21.18 8.25
CA TYR A 56 2.51 20.81 6.85
C TYR A 56 3.74 19.95 6.70
N VAL A 57 3.63 18.87 5.92
CA VAL A 57 4.80 18.05 5.58
C VAL A 57 4.69 17.63 4.12
N THR A 58 5.78 17.77 3.38
CA THR A 58 5.97 17.16 2.05
C THR A 58 7.04 16.09 2.17
N PHE A 59 6.78 14.90 1.63
CA PHE A 59 7.67 13.75 1.76
C PHE A 59 7.62 12.85 0.53
N LYS A 60 8.68 12.07 0.33
CA LYS A 60 8.72 10.92 -0.59
C LYS A 60 8.67 9.63 0.19
N ALA A 61 7.94 8.64 -0.31
CA ALA A 61 7.93 7.30 0.28
C ALA A 61 7.58 6.23 -0.75
N ASP A 62 7.97 4.99 -0.45
CA ASP A 62 7.44 3.81 -1.13
C ASP A 62 6.14 3.40 -0.44
N ILE A 63 5.06 3.27 -1.22
CA ILE A 63 3.72 2.94 -0.75
C ILE A 63 3.34 1.57 -1.31
N GLY A 64 3.40 0.55 -0.46
CA GLY A 64 2.93 -0.79 -0.79
C GLY A 64 1.57 -1.12 -0.18
N HIS A 65 1.01 -2.27 -0.58
CA HIS A 65 -0.31 -2.71 -0.08
C HIS A 65 -0.37 -2.94 1.42
N PHE A 66 0.76 -3.33 2.02
CA PHE A 66 0.83 -3.71 3.44
C PHE A 66 1.76 -2.81 4.26
N LYS A 67 2.59 -1.99 3.61
CA LYS A 67 3.67 -1.26 4.26
C LYS A 67 4.03 0.01 3.51
N VAL A 68 4.36 1.05 4.27
CA VAL A 68 5.08 2.22 3.79
C VAL A 68 6.55 2.12 4.21
N SER A 69 7.47 2.47 3.31
CA SER A 69 8.91 2.41 3.56
C SER A 69 9.66 3.54 2.86
N ASN A 70 10.96 3.67 3.16
CA ASN A 70 11.85 4.65 2.53
C ASN A 70 11.30 6.08 2.60
N VAL A 71 10.71 6.44 3.74
CA VAL A 71 10.17 7.77 3.98
C VAL A 71 11.34 8.76 4.02
N LYS A 72 11.25 9.81 3.20
CA LYS A 72 12.16 10.94 3.18
C LYS A 72 11.35 12.22 3.24
N ILE A 73 11.45 12.94 4.35
CA ILE A 73 10.84 14.26 4.51
C ILE A 73 11.63 15.26 3.63
N ILE A 74 10.90 16.02 2.82
CA ILE A 74 11.43 17.07 1.94
C ILE A 74 11.25 18.42 2.60
N GLU A 75 10.07 18.65 3.17
CA GLU A 75 9.69 19.90 3.81
C GLU A 75 8.82 19.61 5.02
N LEU A 76 9.01 20.36 6.10
CA LEU A 76 8.23 20.27 7.33
C LEU A 76 8.07 21.66 7.93
N TYR A 77 6.84 22.02 8.26
CA TYR A 77 6.51 23.27 8.93
C TYR A 77 5.41 23.06 9.99
N PRO A 78 5.52 23.66 11.19
CA PRO A 78 6.70 24.34 11.71
C PRO A 78 7.92 23.42 11.86
N GLU A 79 9.12 23.99 11.80
CA GLU A 79 10.39 23.25 11.83
C GLU A 79 10.67 22.55 13.18
N ASP A 80 9.97 22.97 14.23
CA ASP A 80 10.14 22.43 15.59
C ASP A 80 9.30 21.18 15.87
N ILE A 81 8.46 20.73 14.93
CA ILE A 81 7.71 19.48 15.06
C ILE A 81 8.71 18.31 15.09
N PRO A 82 8.66 17.42 16.10
CA PRO A 82 9.56 16.27 16.13
C PRO A 82 9.36 15.35 14.91
N LEU A 83 10.47 15.03 14.21
CA LEU A 83 10.43 14.18 13.01
C LEU A 83 9.78 12.82 13.28
N SER A 84 10.02 12.22 14.45
CA SER A 84 9.44 10.92 14.83
C SER A 84 7.91 10.94 14.82
N VAL A 85 7.29 12.06 15.23
CA VAL A 85 5.84 12.23 15.24
C VAL A 85 5.29 12.29 13.82
N VAL A 86 6.01 12.98 12.93
CA VAL A 86 5.66 13.11 11.52
C VAL A 86 5.81 11.77 10.79
N GLU A 87 6.91 11.08 11.01
CA GLU A 87 7.17 9.75 10.45
C GLU A 87 6.12 8.74 10.91
N GLU A 88 5.79 8.68 12.20
CA GLU A 88 4.74 7.79 12.69
C GLU A 88 3.38 8.11 12.07
N MET A 89 3.05 9.40 11.92
CA MET A 89 1.83 9.84 11.26
C MET A 89 1.77 9.37 9.80
N ILE A 90 2.87 9.49 9.05
CA ILE A 90 2.99 9.00 7.67
C ILE A 90 2.81 7.48 7.66
N LEU A 91 3.58 6.74 8.45
CA LEU A 91 3.58 5.27 8.47
C LEU A 91 2.23 4.67 8.88
N LYS A 92 1.48 5.34 9.77
CA LYS A 92 0.16 4.90 10.23
C LYS A 92 -1.00 5.47 9.43
N THR A 93 -0.75 6.29 8.41
CA THR A 93 -1.79 6.75 7.49
C THR A 93 -2.25 5.60 6.60
N GLN A 94 -3.55 5.54 6.33
CA GLN A 94 -4.12 4.50 5.48
C GLN A 94 -4.09 4.95 4.02
N TYR A 95 -3.35 4.19 3.20
CA TYR A 95 -3.23 4.42 1.76
C TYR A 95 -4.01 3.37 0.98
N LYS A 96 -4.41 3.72 -0.23
CA LYS A 96 -5.00 2.80 -1.21
C LYS A 96 -4.31 3.00 -2.55
N LEU A 97 -3.84 1.90 -3.13
CA LEU A 97 -3.24 1.84 -4.45
C LEU A 97 -4.33 1.44 -5.46
N ILE A 98 -4.45 2.19 -6.55
CA ILE A 98 -5.39 1.91 -7.64
C ILE A 98 -4.59 1.79 -8.92
N SER A 99 -4.77 0.66 -9.63
CA SER A 99 -4.19 0.53 -10.96
C SER A 99 -5.03 1.33 -11.95
N ASN A 100 -4.35 2.12 -12.78
CA ASN A 100 -5.00 2.82 -13.88
C ASN A 100 -5.25 1.92 -15.09
N ARG A 101 -4.75 0.67 -15.06
CA ARG A 101 -4.87 -0.31 -16.13
C ARG A 101 -5.98 -1.33 -15.82
N SER A 102 -6.95 -1.43 -16.72
CA SER A 102 -8.04 -2.40 -16.58
C SER A 102 -7.51 -3.84 -16.54
N GLY A 103 -8.17 -4.69 -15.74
CA GLY A 103 -7.77 -6.08 -15.56
C GLY A 103 -6.50 -6.32 -14.74
N HIS A 104 -5.82 -5.26 -14.27
CA HIS A 104 -4.61 -5.35 -13.46
C HIS A 104 -4.87 -4.96 -12.00
N ILE A 105 -4.06 -5.51 -11.09
CA ILE A 105 -3.95 -5.00 -9.71
C ILE A 105 -2.83 -3.97 -9.64
N ALA A 106 -2.90 -3.02 -8.71
CA ALA A 106 -1.78 -2.11 -8.50
C ALA A 106 -0.56 -2.88 -7.97
N CYS A 107 0.64 -2.66 -8.50
CA CYS A 107 1.86 -3.03 -7.79
C CYS A 107 2.13 -1.98 -6.67
N ASP A 108 3.16 -2.19 -5.86
CA ASP A 108 3.64 -1.17 -4.92
C ASP A 108 4.17 0.05 -5.68
N SER A 109 3.89 1.26 -5.20
CA SER A 109 4.39 2.52 -5.79
C SER A 109 5.70 2.95 -5.12
N LYS A 110 6.70 3.33 -5.92
CA LYS A 110 8.03 3.72 -5.43
C LYS A 110 8.24 5.23 -5.51
N SER A 111 8.90 5.80 -4.51
CA SER A 111 9.32 7.22 -4.48
C SER A 111 8.18 8.21 -4.74
N GLN A 112 6.97 7.89 -4.24
CA GLN A 112 5.81 8.76 -4.38
C GLN A 112 5.97 9.99 -3.51
N GLU A 113 5.87 11.17 -4.12
CA GLU A 113 5.80 12.44 -3.40
C GLU A 113 4.36 12.74 -2.98
N LEU A 114 4.17 13.09 -1.70
CA LEU A 114 2.88 13.44 -1.09
C LEU A 114 3.07 14.61 -0.13
N SER A 115 2.00 15.39 0.04
CA SER A 115 1.95 16.48 1.02
C SER A 115 0.74 16.35 1.94
N PHE A 116 0.96 16.44 3.24
CA PHE A 116 -0.09 16.38 4.26
C PHE A 116 -0.22 17.72 4.98
N VAL A 117 -1.46 18.04 5.36
CA VAL A 117 -1.78 19.12 6.29
C VAL A 117 -2.46 18.51 7.51
N PHE A 118 -2.05 18.91 8.71
CA PHE A 118 -2.56 18.34 9.96
C PHE A 118 -2.72 19.40 11.04
N ARG A 119 -3.58 19.15 12.02
CA ARG A 119 -3.78 20.08 13.14
C ARG A 119 -2.73 19.86 14.21
N LEU A 120 -2.23 20.96 14.76
CA LEU A 120 -1.33 20.97 15.90
C LEU A 120 -2.11 21.31 17.18
N PRO A 121 -1.66 20.81 18.34
CA PRO A 121 -2.12 21.31 19.63
C PRO A 121 -1.62 22.75 19.84
N LEU A 122 -2.50 23.60 20.35
CA LEU A 122 -2.21 24.98 20.76
C LEU A 122 -1.77 25.00 22.22
#